data_AF-A0A967GQ30-F1
#
_entry.id   AF-A0A967GQ30-F1
#
_cell.length_a   1.000
_cell.length_b   1.000
_cell.length_c   1.000
_cell.angle_alpha   90.00
_cell.angle_beta   90.00
_cell.angle_gamma   90.00
#
_symmetry.space_group_name_H-M   'P 1'
#
loop_
_entity.id
_entity.type
_entity.pdbx_description
1 polymer ?
#
loop_
_entity_poly.entity_id
_entity_poly.type
_entity_poly.pdbx_seq_one_letter_code
_entity_poly.pdbx_strand_id
1 'polypeptide(L)'
;YELLAGGEPLRRDWRTAVEAYRLILYGDGEERFREDPVSGELQLARRGITREEVEKVRAQGGKLSLSQMLRCRVRVMTDGWVVGSQKFIDDFHQAKRSLFGAKRKTGGRRIRGCETELRSLRDLCKNALGSEPGL
;
A
#
# COMPACT_ATOMS: atom_id res chain seq x y z
N TYR A 1 -19.64 11.45 -0.51
CA TYR A 1 -18.83 10.21 -0.43
C TYR A 1 -19.49 9.01 -1.11
N GLU A 2 -20.82 9.01 -1.33
CA GLU A 2 -21.53 8.02 -2.16
C GLU A 2 -21.27 8.15 -3.67
N LEU A 3 -20.84 9.34 -4.12
CA LEU A 3 -20.78 9.70 -5.55
C LEU A 3 -19.58 9.16 -6.34
N LEU A 4 -18.57 8.56 -5.69
CA LEU A 4 -17.46 7.88 -6.37
C LEU A 4 -17.54 6.34 -6.28
N ALA A 5 -18.59 5.82 -5.63
CA ALA A 5 -18.76 4.40 -5.35
C ALA A 5 -20.19 3.89 -5.62
N GLY A 6 -20.97 4.59 -6.46
CA GLY A 6 -22.21 4.05 -7.02
C GLY A 6 -23.23 3.53 -6.00
N GLY A 7 -23.28 4.09 -4.79
CA GLY A 7 -24.26 3.70 -3.77
C GLY A 7 -24.13 2.29 -3.17
N GLU A 8 -23.13 1.49 -3.57
CA GLU A 8 -22.92 0.16 -3.00
C GLU A 8 -22.03 0.25 -1.74
N PRO A 9 -22.40 -0.40 -0.62
CA PRO A 9 -21.55 -0.44 0.57
C PRO A 9 -20.21 -1.05 0.17
N LEU A 10 -19.13 -0.33 0.46
CA LEU A 10 -17.77 -0.76 0.17
C LEU A 10 -17.43 -2.00 1.01
N ARG A 11 -17.86 -3.21 0.60
CA ARG A 11 -17.09 -4.43 0.84
C ARG A 11 -15.83 -4.37 -0.01
N ARG A 12 -15.00 -3.34 0.23
CA ARG A 12 -13.74 -3.16 -0.46
C ARG A 12 -12.67 -3.85 0.34
N ASP A 13 -11.96 -4.75 -0.31
CA ASP A 13 -10.65 -5.13 0.16
C ASP A 13 -9.82 -3.86 0.44
N TRP A 14 -8.92 -3.96 1.41
CA TRP A 14 -8.05 -2.85 1.84
C TRP A 14 -7.36 -2.11 0.68
N ARG A 15 -6.99 -2.83 -0.39
CA ARG A 15 -6.27 -2.23 -1.51
C ARG A 15 -7.16 -1.25 -2.25
N THR A 16 -8.39 -1.64 -2.56
CA THR A 16 -9.35 -0.76 -3.23
C THR A 16 -9.69 0.47 -2.37
N ALA A 17 -9.74 0.31 -1.04
CA ALA A 17 -9.95 1.43 -0.11
C ALA A 17 -8.79 2.43 -0.13
N VAL A 18 -7.54 1.96 -0.11
CA VAL A 18 -6.34 2.81 -0.15
C VAL A 18 -6.19 3.51 -1.49
N GLU A 19 -6.48 2.83 -2.59
CA GLU A 19 -6.44 3.39 -3.94
C GLU A 19 -7.39 4.59 -4.05
N ALA A 20 -8.65 4.41 -3.65
CA ALA A 20 -9.64 5.47 -3.62
C ALA A 20 -9.25 6.62 -2.65
N TYR A 21 -8.75 6.28 -1.47
CA TYR A 21 -8.31 7.28 -0.50
C TYR A 21 -7.13 8.12 -1.02
N ARG A 22 -6.17 7.53 -1.75
CA ARG A 22 -5.06 8.27 -2.36
C ARG A 22 -5.55 9.26 -3.40
N LEU A 23 -6.54 8.91 -4.22
CA LEU A 23 -7.09 9.84 -5.20
C LEU A 23 -7.72 11.06 -4.53
N ILE A 24 -8.47 10.84 -3.44
CA ILE A 24 -9.08 11.91 -2.64
C ILE A 24 -7.97 12.76 -1.98
N LEU A 25 -7.03 12.13 -1.29
CA LEU A 25 -5.97 12.81 -0.55
C LEU A 25 -5.10 13.68 -1.46
N TYR A 26 -4.73 13.17 -2.65
CA TYR A 26 -3.92 13.94 -3.60
C TYR A 26 -4.74 15.05 -4.27
N GLY A 27 -6.00 14.81 -4.61
CA GLY A 27 -6.88 15.85 -5.16
C GLY A 27 -7.14 16.98 -4.18
N ASP A 28 -7.48 16.66 -2.93
CA ASP A 28 -7.74 17.67 -1.89
C ASP A 28 -6.47 18.38 -1.43
N GLY A 29 -5.33 17.71 -1.57
CA GLY A 29 -3.99 18.18 -1.24
C GLY A 29 -3.29 18.96 -2.35
N GLU A 30 -3.88 19.06 -3.55
CA GLU A 30 -3.31 19.80 -4.68
C GLU A 30 -3.08 21.27 -4.30
N GLU A 31 -1.92 21.78 -4.69
CA GLU A 31 -1.62 23.20 -4.56
C GLU A 31 -2.62 24.06 -5.34
N ARG A 32 -2.92 25.25 -4.81
CA ARG A 32 -3.84 26.19 -5.47
C ARG A 32 -3.13 27.47 -5.74
N PHE A 33 -3.29 27.97 -6.95
CA PHE A 33 -2.85 29.29 -7.37
C PHE A 33 -4.04 30.23 -7.46
N ARG A 34 -3.82 31.50 -7.15
CA ARG A 34 -4.76 32.59 -7.33
C ARG A 34 -4.09 33.61 -8.24
N GLU A 35 -4.84 34.12 -9.21
CA GLU A 35 -4.40 35.23 -10.03
C GLU A 35 -4.44 36.52 -9.22
N ASP A 36 -3.33 37.25 -9.21
CA ASP A 36 -3.24 38.57 -8.61
C ASP A 36 -4.08 39.56 -9.44
N PRO A 37 -5.07 40.26 -8.84
CA PRO A 37 -5.98 41.13 -9.58
C PRO A 37 -5.31 42.33 -10.26
N VAL A 38 -4.09 42.69 -9.84
CA VAL A 38 -3.39 43.89 -10.30
C VAL A 38 -2.31 43.52 -11.32
N SER A 39 -1.53 42.48 -11.05
CA SER A 39 -0.42 42.06 -11.92
C SER A 39 -0.80 40.97 -12.93
N GLY A 40 -1.90 40.23 -12.71
CA GLY A 40 -2.26 39.06 -13.50
C GLY A 40 -1.36 37.84 -13.26
N GLU A 41 -0.41 37.92 -12.32
CA GLU A 41 0.49 36.82 -12.03
C GLU A 41 -0.18 35.77 -11.16
N LEU A 42 0.11 34.48 -11.42
CA LEU A 42 -0.36 33.37 -10.59
C LEU A 42 0.48 33.29 -9.32
N GLN A 43 -0.14 33.64 -8.20
CA GLN A 43 0.48 33.52 -6.87
C GLN A 43 -0.01 32.25 -6.16
N LEU A 44 0.89 31.61 -5.42
CA LEU A 44 0.57 30.41 -4.65
C LEU A 44 -0.40 30.76 -3.50
N ALA A 45 -1.65 30.36 -3.62
CA ALA A 45 -2.70 30.59 -2.63
C ALA A 45 -2.73 29.52 -1.53
N ARG A 46 -2.30 28.29 -1.84
CA ARG A 46 -2.17 27.19 -0.86
C ARG A 46 -1.00 26.30 -1.26
N ARG A 47 -0.05 26.12 -0.35
CA ARG A 47 1.01 25.10 -0.48
C ARG A 47 0.38 23.72 -0.45
N GLY A 48 0.82 22.85 -1.34
CA GLY A 48 0.24 21.51 -1.48
C GLY A 48 1.14 20.59 -2.28
N ILE A 49 0.53 19.51 -2.77
CA ILE A 49 1.13 18.57 -3.70
C ILE A 49 1.13 19.23 -5.07
N THR A 50 2.23 19.10 -5.80
CA THR A 50 2.34 19.66 -7.15
C THR A 50 1.31 19.03 -8.09
N ARG A 51 0.82 19.80 -9.06
CA ARG A 51 -0.12 19.27 -10.06
C ARG A 51 0.43 18.04 -10.80
N GLU A 52 1.73 18.02 -11.07
CA GLU A 52 2.42 16.89 -11.70
C GLU A 52 2.29 15.60 -10.87
N GLU A 53 2.52 15.69 -9.55
CA GLU A 53 2.38 14.53 -8.66
C GLU A 53 0.94 14.06 -8.51
N VAL A 54 -0.03 14.98 -8.48
CA VAL A 54 -1.46 14.66 -8.44
C VAL A 54 -1.87 13.89 -9.69
N GLU A 55 -1.48 14.38 -10.87
CA GLU A 55 -1.79 13.73 -12.15
C GLU A 55 -1.08 12.38 -12.29
N LYS A 56 0.15 12.25 -11.79
CA LYS A 56 0.85 10.95 -11.72
C LYS A 56 0.08 9.93 -10.88
N VAL A 57 -0.46 10.32 -9.73
CA VAL A 57 -1.24 9.41 -8.87
C VAL A 57 -2.59 9.08 -9.49
N ARG A 58 -3.24 10.04 -10.17
CA ARG A 58 -4.47 9.80 -10.94
C ARG A 58 -4.25 8.82 -12.08
N ALA A 59 -3.20 9.00 -12.87
CA ALA A 59 -2.84 8.10 -13.97
C ALA A 59 -2.54 6.67 -13.48
N GLN A 60 -2.01 6.52 -12.27
CA GLN A 60 -1.80 5.22 -11.62
C GLN A 60 -3.06 4.65 -10.96
N GLY A 61 -4.20 5.35 -11.00
CA GLY A 61 -5.45 4.94 -10.35
C GLY A 61 -5.36 4.90 -8.83
N GLY A 62 -4.46 5.68 -8.22
CA GLY A 62 -4.23 5.66 -6.77
C GLY A 62 -3.43 4.46 -6.27
N LYS A 63 -2.92 3.59 -7.16
CA LYS A 63 -2.14 2.40 -6.79
C LYS A 63 -0.86 2.76 -6.04
N LEU A 64 -0.52 1.93 -5.04
CA LEU A 64 0.78 2.00 -4.38
C LEU A 64 1.81 1.20 -5.17
N SER A 65 2.99 1.78 -5.34
CA SER A 65 4.17 1.01 -5.77
C SER A 65 4.56 -0.04 -4.72
N LEU A 66 5.32 -1.06 -5.14
CA LEU A 66 5.84 -2.08 -4.23
C LEU A 66 6.58 -1.48 -3.03
N SER A 67 7.45 -0.51 -3.25
CA SER A 67 8.24 0.13 -2.19
C SER A 67 7.35 0.90 -1.20
N GLN A 68 6.33 1.61 -1.69
CA GLN A 68 5.36 2.28 -0.81
C GLN A 68 4.53 1.27 -0.01
N MET A 69 4.11 0.17 -0.63
CA MET A 69 3.36 -0.88 0.06
C MET A 69 4.21 -1.56 1.14
N LEU A 70 5.49 -1.85 0.86
CA LEU A 70 6.40 -2.41 1.85
C LEU A 70 6.57 -1.48 3.06
N ARG A 71 6.63 -0.15 2.85
CA ARG A 71 6.67 0.84 3.94
C ARG A 71 5.37 0.90 4.75
N CYS A 72 4.21 0.81 4.10
CA CYS A 72 2.92 0.78 4.79
C CYS A 72 2.72 -0.53 5.57
N ARG A 73 3.35 -1.63 5.15
CA ARG A 73 3.35 -2.92 5.85
C ARG A 73 4.64 -3.15 6.62
N VAL A 74 4.92 -2.27 7.59
CA VAL A 74 6.00 -2.42 8.58
C VAL A 74 6.05 -3.85 9.13
N ARG A 75 4.90 -4.49 9.37
CA ARG A 75 4.84 -5.88 9.88
C ARG A 75 5.35 -6.94 8.91
N VAL A 76 5.36 -6.74 7.59
CA VAL A 76 6.04 -7.68 6.67
C VAL A 76 7.55 -7.62 6.88
N MET A 77 8.10 -6.43 7.15
CA MET A 77 9.51 -6.25 7.43
C MET A 77 9.86 -6.69 8.86
N THR A 78 9.05 -6.33 9.85
CA THR A 78 9.28 -6.60 11.27
C THR A 78 8.87 -8.02 11.69
N ASP A 79 7.65 -8.46 11.34
CA ASP A 79 7.08 -9.75 11.76
C ASP A 79 7.30 -10.85 10.72
N GLY A 80 7.50 -10.49 9.44
CA GLY A 80 7.81 -11.42 8.36
C GLY A 80 9.18 -12.09 8.47
N TRP A 81 10.05 -11.56 9.35
CA TRP A 81 11.40 -12.02 9.71
C TRP A 81 12.43 -11.96 8.58
N VAL A 82 12.08 -12.44 7.40
CA VAL A 82 12.94 -12.49 6.20
C VAL A 82 12.08 -12.21 4.98
N VAL A 83 12.54 -11.31 4.10
CA VAL A 83 11.90 -10.96 2.83
C VAL A 83 12.89 -11.18 1.69
N GLY A 84 12.47 -11.82 0.60
CA GLY A 84 13.34 -12.05 -0.54
C GLY A 84 12.70 -12.92 -1.63
N SER A 85 13.53 -13.37 -2.57
CA SER A 85 13.11 -14.33 -3.58
C SER A 85 12.75 -15.68 -2.94
N GLN A 86 11.97 -16.50 -3.66
CA GLN A 86 11.64 -17.86 -3.19
C GLN A 86 12.91 -18.66 -2.85
N LYS A 87 13.91 -18.64 -3.74
CA LYS A 87 15.19 -19.33 -3.53
C LYS A 87 15.86 -18.88 -2.22
N PHE A 88 15.99 -17.58 -2.00
CA PHE A 88 16.63 -17.05 -0.80
C PHE A 88 15.92 -17.50 0.49
N ILE A 89 14.58 -17.50 0.48
CA ILE A 89 13.81 -17.93 1.65
C ILE A 89 13.91 -19.44 1.87
N ASP A 90 13.95 -20.25 0.81
CA ASP A 90 14.10 -21.70 0.94
C ASP A 90 15.49 -22.05 1.46
N ASP A 91 16.54 -21.43 0.93
CA ASP A 91 17.92 -21.58 1.40
C ASP A 91 18.01 -21.20 2.89
N PHE A 92 17.40 -20.07 3.29
CA PHE A 92 17.34 -19.64 4.70
C PHE A 92 16.53 -20.61 5.58
N HIS A 93 15.37 -21.05 5.11
CA HIS A 93 14.50 -21.98 5.83
C HIS A 93 15.18 -23.33 6.07
N GLN A 94 15.95 -23.82 5.10
CA GLN A 94 16.76 -25.03 5.23
C GLN A 94 17.90 -24.82 6.23
N ALA A 95 18.66 -23.73 6.08
CA ALA A 95 19.78 -23.41 6.97
C ALA A 95 19.34 -23.23 8.44
N LYS A 96 18.11 -22.80 8.68
CA LYS A 96 17.53 -22.59 10.01
C LYS A 96 16.39 -23.56 10.34
N ARG A 97 16.40 -24.77 9.76
CA ARG A 97 15.30 -25.75 9.88
C ARG A 97 14.89 -26.05 11.33
N SER A 98 15.84 -26.04 12.26
CA SER A 98 15.61 -26.25 13.69
C SER A 98 14.69 -25.21 14.34
N LEU A 99 14.58 -24.00 13.77
CA LEU A 99 13.72 -22.92 14.26
C LEU A 99 12.25 -23.09 13.86
N PHE A 100 11.90 -24.10 13.06
CA PHE A 100 10.55 -24.31 12.52
C PHE A 100 9.95 -25.64 12.95
N GLY A 101 8.63 -25.66 13.17
CA GLY A 101 7.91 -26.88 13.53
C GLY A 101 7.99 -27.99 12.46
N ALA A 102 7.90 -29.25 12.88
CA ALA A 102 7.99 -30.42 11.99
C ALA A 102 6.99 -30.38 10.81
N LYS A 103 5.78 -29.85 11.04
CA LYS A 103 4.71 -29.73 10.04
C LYS A 103 4.98 -28.70 8.94
N ARG A 104 5.95 -27.78 9.13
CA ARG A 104 6.26 -26.74 8.15
C ARG A 104 7.22 -27.28 7.08
N LYS A 105 6.68 -27.57 5.90
CA LYS A 105 7.44 -28.09 4.75
C LYS A 105 7.97 -27.01 3.80
N THR A 106 7.40 -25.80 3.82
CA THR A 106 7.78 -24.71 2.89
C THR A 106 8.19 -23.43 3.64
N GLY A 107 9.22 -22.77 3.11
CA GLY A 107 9.80 -21.55 3.69
C GLY A 107 8.93 -20.32 3.41
N GLY A 108 8.79 -19.93 2.15
CA GLY A 108 8.17 -18.66 1.76
C GLY A 108 6.65 -18.61 1.78
N ARG A 109 6.12 -17.42 1.98
CA ARG A 109 4.71 -17.02 1.81
C ARG A 109 4.67 -15.80 0.90
N ARG A 110 3.70 -15.76 -0.04
CA ARG A 110 3.56 -14.61 -0.94
C ARG A 110 3.12 -13.38 -0.16
N ILE A 111 3.73 -12.24 -0.44
CA ILE A 111 3.28 -10.96 0.12
C ILE A 111 1.96 -10.60 -0.55
N ARG A 112 0.88 -10.50 0.22
CA ARG A 112 -0.44 -10.14 -0.29
C ARG A 112 -0.57 -8.63 -0.50
N GLY A 113 -1.48 -8.20 -1.37
CA GLY A 113 -1.85 -6.78 -1.52
C GLY A 113 -0.94 -5.96 -2.43
N CYS A 114 0.18 -6.51 -2.91
CA CYS A 114 0.99 -5.92 -3.96
C CYS A 114 1.33 -6.99 -5.01
N GLU A 115 1.52 -6.54 -6.24
CA GLU A 115 2.05 -7.38 -7.31
C GLU A 115 3.56 -7.50 -7.11
N THR A 116 4.00 -8.65 -6.61
CA THR A 116 5.41 -8.91 -6.34
C THR A 116 5.71 -10.40 -6.37
N GLU A 117 6.90 -10.73 -6.87
CA GLU A 117 7.49 -12.07 -6.76
C GLU A 117 8.20 -12.29 -5.42
N LEU A 118 8.32 -11.22 -4.62
CA LEU A 118 8.89 -11.29 -3.28
C LEU A 118 8.00 -12.08 -2.33
N ARG A 119 8.67 -12.75 -1.42
CA ARG A 119 8.03 -13.57 -0.40
C ARG A 119 8.54 -13.17 0.97
N SER A 120 7.75 -13.50 1.99
CA SER A 120 8.14 -13.39 3.39
C SER A 120 8.22 -14.78 4.02
N LEU A 121 9.09 -14.94 5.00
CA LEU A 121 9.19 -16.19 5.75
C LEU A 121 7.96 -16.40 6.65
N ARG A 122 7.30 -15.36 7.14
CA ARG A 122 6.04 -15.51 7.91
C ARG A 122 4.89 -14.77 7.22
N ASP A 123 3.72 -15.42 7.20
CA ASP A 123 2.45 -14.81 6.79
C ASP A 123 1.74 -14.29 8.04
N LEU A 124 2.27 -13.23 8.63
CA LEU A 124 1.71 -12.59 9.84
C LEU A 124 0.74 -11.46 9.46
N CYS A 125 0.01 -11.65 8.37
CA CYS A 125 -1.07 -10.76 7.95
C CYS A 125 -2.43 -11.17 8.54
N LYS A 126 -2.47 -11.96 9.62
CA LYS A 126 -3.70 -12.07 10.44
C LYS A 126 -3.90 -10.72 11.12
N ASN A 127 -4.92 -9.99 10.65
CA ASN A 127 -5.43 -8.74 11.24
C ASN A 127 -4.47 -7.55 11.12
N ALA A 128 -3.94 -7.31 9.92
CA ALA A 128 -3.08 -6.14 9.72
C ALA A 128 -3.85 -4.82 9.92
N LEU A 129 -5.12 -4.70 9.47
CA LEU A 129 -6.09 -3.65 9.85
C LEU A 129 -7.50 -4.13 9.44
N GLY A 130 -8.41 -4.35 10.41
CA GLY A 130 -9.83 -4.65 10.17
C GLY A 130 -10.16 -6.07 9.68
N SER A 131 -10.06 -7.07 10.56
CA SER A 131 -10.89 -8.27 10.44
C SER A 131 -12.19 -7.99 11.19
N GLU A 132 -13.35 -8.27 10.58
CA GLU A 132 -14.59 -8.38 11.36
C GLU A 132 -14.37 -9.36 12.52
N PRO A 133 -14.84 -9.04 13.74
CA PRO A 133 -14.86 -10.02 14.81
C PRO A 133 -15.83 -11.14 14.41
N GLY A 134 -15.30 -12.36 14.27
CA GLY A 134 -16.01 -13.63 14.44
C GLY A 134 -17.31 -13.83 13.65
N LEU A 135 -17.27 -14.78 12.71
CA LEU A 135 -18.28 -15.85 12.76
C LEU A 135 -17.86 -16.84 13.86
#